data_AF-A0A9X5AVN2-F1
#
_entry.id   AF-A0A9X5AVN2-F1
#
_cell.length_a   1.000
_cell.length_b   1.000
_cell.length_c   1.000
_cell.angle_alpha   90.00
_cell.angle_beta   90.00
_cell.angle_gamma   90.00
#
_symmetry.space_group_name_H-M   'P 1'
#
loop_
_entity.id
_entity.type
_entity.pdbx_description
1 polymer ?
#
loop_
_entity_poly.entity_id
_entity_poly.type
_entity_poly.pdbx_seq_one_letter_code
_entity_poly.pdbx_strand_id
1 'polypeptide(L)' 'MCTTDKSSDPEQESLCRFQWVLDHPRASPWFKEALRTALVGDPIQVLNEVEMLRELLRSRSETMVDRLYSLMKGENKNNS' A
#
# COMPACT_ATOMS: atom_id res chain seq x y z
N MET A 1 2.49 16.63 16.28
CA MET A 1 1.17 16.53 15.60
C MET A 1 1.08 17.73 14.66
N CYS A 2 0.76 17.53 13.37
CA CYS A 2 0.41 18.65 12.50
C CYS A 2 -0.78 19.38 13.13
N THR A 3 -0.52 20.53 13.73
CA THR A 3 -1.57 21.40 14.25
C THR A 3 -2.15 22.12 13.05
N THR A 4 -3.44 21.88 12.80
CA THR A 4 -4.25 22.61 11.84
C THR A 4 -4.40 24.06 12.31
N ASP A 5 -3.38 24.87 12.10
CA ASP A 5 -3.56 26.31 12.03
C ASP A 5 -3.36 26.74 10.58
N LYS A 6 -4.14 27.74 10.17
CA LYS A 6 -4.48 28.05 8.77
C LYS A 6 -3.27 28.31 7.86
N SER A 7 -2.63 27.27 7.33
CA SER A 7 -1.93 27.33 6.04
C SER A 7 -2.66 26.45 5.04
N SER A 8 -3.26 27.07 4.04
CA SER A 8 -3.89 26.41 2.89
C SER A 8 -2.82 25.89 1.92
N ASP A 9 -1.80 25.20 2.44
CA ASP A 9 -0.74 24.61 1.65
C ASP A 9 -1.04 23.12 1.40
N PRO A 10 -1.42 22.75 0.16
CA PRO A 10 -1.76 21.36 -0.18
C PRO A 10 -0.56 20.42 -0.04
N GLU A 11 0.67 20.93 -0.11
CA GLU A 11 1.88 20.13 0.11
C GLU A 11 2.02 19.78 1.61
N GLN A 12 1.82 20.76 2.48
CA GLN A 12 1.84 20.56 3.93
C GLN A 12 0.77 19.58 4.40
N GLU A 13 -0.46 19.68 3.87
CA GLU A 13 -1.55 18.72 4.18
C GLU A 13 -1.16 17.30 3.76
N SER A 14 -0.51 17.16 2.60
CA SER A 14 -0.04 15.87 2.11
C SER A 14 1.04 15.29 3.02
N LEU A 15 2.03 16.09 3.45
CA LEU A 15 3.05 15.64 4.41
C LEU A 15 2.45 15.18 5.75
N CYS A 16 1.41 15.86 6.25
CA CYS A 16 0.72 15.44 7.47
C CYS A 16 0.07 14.05 7.32
N ARG A 17 -0.48 13.73 6.15
CA ARG A 17 -1.04 12.40 5.87
C ARG A 17 0.04 11.32 5.84
N PHE A 18 1.18 11.59 5.21
CA PHE A 18 2.34 10.68 5.24
C PHE A 18 2.80 10.42 6.68
N GLN A 19 2.94 11.47 7.48
CA GLN A 19 3.36 11.35 8.87
C GLN A 19 2.39 10.50 9.71
N TRP A 20 1.08 10.68 9.52
CA TRP A 20 0.07 9.86 10.18
C TRP A 20 0.24 8.36 9.88
N VAL A 21 0.59 8.00 8.64
CA VAL A 21 0.84 6.60 8.26
C VAL A 21 2.16 6.09 8.85
N LEU A 22 3.22 6.92 8.85
CA LEU A 22 4.51 6.56 9.44
C LEU A 22 4.42 6.28 10.95
N ASP A 23 3.54 7.00 11.65
CA ASP A 23 3.28 6.81 13.08
C ASP A 23 2.31 5.65 13.36
N HIS A 24 1.65 5.11 12.33
CA HIS A 24 0.65 4.07 12.53
C HIS A 24 1.29 2.75 13.00
N PRO A 25 0.85 2.15 14.13
CA PRO A 25 1.50 0.99 14.74
C PRO A 25 1.34 -0.31 13.92
N ARG A 26 0.30 -0.39 13.10
CA ARG A 26 0.01 -1.56 12.24
C ARG A 26 0.66 -1.48 10.86
N ALA A 27 1.27 -0.35 10.50
CA ALA A 27 1.98 -0.25 9.24
C ALA A 27 3.28 -1.07 9.31
N SER A 28 3.48 -1.92 8.30
CA SER A 28 4.65 -2.80 8.26
C SER A 28 5.95 -1.99 8.12
N PRO A 29 7.09 -2.50 8.61
CA PRO A 29 8.38 -1.83 8.44
C PRO A 29 8.70 -1.53 6.97
N TRP A 30 8.40 -2.47 6.08
CA TRP A 30 8.56 -2.30 4.63
C TRP A 30 7.74 -1.13 4.09
N PHE A 31 6.48 -1.01 4.50
CA PHE A 31 5.62 0.07 4.01
C PHE A 31 6.07 1.44 4.54
N LYS A 32 6.47 1.51 5.81
CA LYS A 32 7.02 2.76 6.39
C LYS A 32 8.29 3.20 5.66
N GLU A 33 9.16 2.26 5.31
CA GLU A 33 10.39 2.58 4.58
C GLU A 33 10.09 3.05 3.16
N ALA A 34 9.19 2.38 2.44
CA ALA A 34 8.75 2.80 1.10
C ALA A 34 8.17 4.23 1.12
N LEU A 35 7.43 4.60 2.17
CA LEU A 35 6.91 5.97 2.33
C LEU A 35 8.02 6.99 2.59
N ARG A 36 9.03 6.65 3.40
CA ARG A 36 10.19 7.55 3.64
C ARG A 36 11.00 7.77 2.37
N THR A 37 11.22 6.73 1.58
CA THR A 37 11.94 6.85 0.30
C THR A 37 11.12 7.63 -0.73
N ALA A 38 9.80 7.45 -0.74
CA ALA A 38 8.90 8.21 -1.61
C ALA A 38 8.92 9.72 -1.33
N LEU A 39 9.06 10.12 -0.07
CA LEU A 39 9.10 11.54 0.33
C LEU A 39 10.33 12.32 -0.16
N VAL A 40 11.43 11.63 -0.48
CA VAL A 40 12.67 12.24 -0.97
C VAL A 40 12.88 12.05 -2.48
N GLY A 41 12.05 11.24 -3.13
CA GLY A 41 12.14 10.90 -4.54
C GLY A 41 11.42 11.89 -5.45
N ASP A 42 11.68 11.80 -6.75
CA ASP A 42 10.91 12.53 -7.76
C ASP A 42 9.45 12.05 -7.74
N PRO A 43 8.46 12.96 -7.58
CA PRO A 43 7.07 12.57 -7.39
C PRO A 43 6.45 11.86 -8.60
N ILE A 44 6.92 12.14 -9.82
CA ILE A 44 6.42 11.49 -11.04
C ILE A 44 6.99 10.07 -11.14
N GLN A 45 8.29 9.92 -10.87
CA GLN A 45 8.92 8.60 -10.85
C GLN A 45 8.32 7.70 -9.77
N VAL A 46 8.17 8.20 -8.55
CA VAL A 46 7.57 7.47 -7.43
C VAL A 46 6.15 7.03 -7.75
N LEU A 47 5.32 7.90 -8.34
CA LEU A 47 3.97 7.54 -8.74
C LEU A 47 3.96 6.39 -9.76
N ASN A 48 4.81 6.47 -10.78
CA ASN A 48 4.93 5.41 -11.78
C ASN A 48 5.36 4.07 -11.16
N GLU A 49 6.34 4.09 -10.26
CA GLU A 49 6.82 2.89 -9.56
C GLU A 49 5.74 2.28 -8.66
N VAL A 50 4.94 3.10 -7.97
CA VAL A 50 3.83 2.64 -7.14
C VAL A 50 2.72 2.01 -7.98
N GLU A 51 2.37 2.58 -9.14
CA GLU A 51 1.37 1.99 -10.02
C GLU A 51 1.84 0.64 -10.59
N MET A 52 3.11 0.54 -11.02
CA MET A 52 3.69 -0.73 -11.45
C MET A 52 3.66 -1.76 -10.31
N LEU A 53 4.08 -1.37 -9.11
CA LEU A 53 4.07 -2.24 -7.94
C LEU A 53 2.65 -2.72 -7.60
N ARG A 54 1.66 -1.81 -7.65
CA ARG A 54 0.26 -2.11 -7.38
C ARG A 54 -0.28 -3.16 -8.36
N GLU A 55 -0.03 -3.00 -9.65
CA GLU A 55 -0.48 -3.97 -10.66
C GLU A 55 0.18 -5.35 -10.47
N LEU A 56 1.49 -5.39 -10.20
CA LEU A 56 2.20 -6.64 -9.93
C LEU A 56 1.67 -7.36 -8.67
N LEU A 57 1.47 -6.63 -7.57
CA LEU A 57 0.96 -7.19 -6.32
C LEU A 57 -0.49 -7.64 -6.46
N ARG A 58 -1.32 -6.89 -7.18
CA ARG A 58 -2.71 -7.28 -7.48
C ARG A 58 -2.76 -8.59 -8.24
N SER A 59 -2.10 -8.65 -9.40
CA SER A 59 -2.12 -9.84 -10.27
C SER A 59 -1.65 -11.09 -9.52
N ARG A 60 -0.58 -10.96 -8.71
CA ARG A 60 -0.09 -12.04 -7.85
C ARG A 60 -1.13 -12.46 -6.81
N SER A 61 -1.76 -11.49 -6.14
CA SER A 61 -2.74 -11.76 -5.07
C SER A 61 -3.98 -12.45 -5.62
N GLU A 62 -4.50 -12.01 -6.77
CA GLU A 62 -5.63 -12.64 -7.47
C GLU A 62 -5.30 -14.09 -7.82
N THR A 63 -4.13 -14.34 -8.42
CA THR A 63 -3.66 -15.70 -8.74
C THR A 63 -3.59 -16.59 -7.49
N MET A 64 -3.09 -16.06 -6.37
CA MET A 64 -3.00 -16.80 -5.12
C MET A 64 -4.38 -17.12 -4.53
N VAL A 65 -5.29 -16.15 -4.55
CA VAL A 65 -6.67 -16.31 -4.07
C VAL A 65 -7.42 -17.33 -4.92
N ASP A 66 -7.33 -17.24 -6.25
CA ASP A 66 -7.94 -18.20 -7.18
C ASP A 66 -7.44 -19.62 -6.95
N ARG A 67 -6.13 -19.77 -6.70
CA ARG A 67 -5.53 -21.05 -6.34
C ARG A 67 -6.09 -21.60 -5.04
N LEU A 68 -6.20 -20.76 -4.01
CA LEU A 68 -6.78 -21.17 -2.72
C LEU A 68 -8.24 -21.59 -2.84
N TYR A 69 -9.06 -20.82 -3.57
CA TYR A 69 -10.45 -21.18 -3.84
C TYR A 69 -10.57 -22.49 -4.63
N SER A 70 -9.70 -22.71 -5.62
CA SER A 70 -9.68 -23.94 -6.40
C SER A 70 -9.34 -25.16 -5.55
N LEU A 71 -8.40 -25.03 -4.61
CA LEU A 71 -8.04 -26.09 -3.66
C LEU A 71 -9.21 -26.42 -2.73
N MET A 72 -9.81 -25.40 -2.10
CA MET A 72 -10.97 -25.58 -1.20
C MET A 72 -12.18 -26.22 -1.92
N LYS A 73 -12.36 -25.93 -3.22
CA LYS A 73 -13.44 -26.51 -4.03
C LYS A 73 -13.12 -27.93 -4.51
N GLY A 74 -11.86 -28.24 -4.78
CA GLY A 74 -11.39 -29.57 -5.20
C GLY A 74 -11.47 -30.60 -4.09
N GLU A 75 -11.15 -30.24 -2.85
CA GLU A 75 -11.25 -31.12 -1.68
C GLU A 75 -12.70 -31.56 -1.38
N ASN A 76 -13.68 -30.69 -1.63
CA ASN A 76 -15.11 -31.01 -1.42
C ASN A 76 -15.69 -32.04 -2.40
N LYS A 77 -15.03 -32.34 -3.53
CA LYS A 77 -15.51 -33.34 -4.51
C LYS A 77 -15.00 -34.77 -4.24
N ASN A 78 -14.02 -34.94 -3.37
CA ASN A 78 -13.38 -36.23 -3.11
C ASN A 78 -13.93 -36.93 -1.85
N ASN A 79 -14.91 -36.32 -1.17
CA ASN A 79 -15.53 -36.80 0.08
C ASN A 79 -17.04 -37.07 -0.05
N SER A 80 -17.55 -37.35 -1.26
CA SER A 80 -18.94 -37.76 -1.49
C SER A 80 -19.02 -38.96 -2.43
#